data_AF-A0A524JJB2-F1
#
_entry.id   AF-A0A524JJB2-F1
#
_cell.length_a   1.000
_cell.length_b   1.000
_cell.length_c   1.000
_cell.angle_alpha   90.00
_cell.angle_beta   90.00
_cell.angle_gamma   90.00
#
_symmetry.space_group_name_H-M   'P 1'
#
loop_
_entity.id
_entity.type
_entity.pdbx_description
1 polymer ?
#
loop_
_entity_poly.entity_id
_entity_poly.type
_entity_poly.pdbx_seq_one_letter_code
_entity_poly.pdbx_strand_id
1 'polypeptide(L)'
;MSRTGKTVRWLALSVLSVVLFLSLPSCVVPFDSGDQLSTADLEARIFKLVNDHRLNIGRTILVWNDAMADEERSHSQAIANSQVPVGHQGFEDRIAQIKKIIPWSVIAENVASA
;
A
#
# COMPACT_ATOMS: atom_id res chain seq x y z
N MET A 1 52.19 -50.48 -20.89
CA MET A 1 51.33 -50.46 -19.69
C MET A 1 50.89 -49.03 -19.44
N SER A 2 49.58 -48.77 -19.47
CA SER A 2 48.94 -47.44 -19.33
C SER A 2 48.42 -47.27 -17.91
N ARG A 3 48.70 -46.13 -17.26
CA ARG A 3 47.84 -45.40 -16.30
C ARG A 3 48.67 -44.41 -15.48
N THR A 4 48.31 -43.12 -15.54
CA THR A 4 48.49 -42.01 -14.58
C THR A 4 48.49 -40.70 -15.39
N GLY A 5 47.81 -39.59 -15.06
CA GLY A 5 46.89 -39.26 -14.00
C GLY A 5 45.91 -38.20 -14.53
N LYS A 6 44.62 -38.52 -14.54
CA LYS A 6 43.51 -37.61 -14.91
C LYS A 6 42.87 -36.95 -13.67
N THR A 7 43.64 -36.68 -12.63
CA THR A 7 43.09 -36.29 -11.31
C THR A 7 43.23 -34.80 -10.96
N VAL A 8 43.89 -33.98 -11.78
CA VAL A 8 44.12 -32.55 -11.43
C VAL A 8 43.18 -31.57 -12.15
N ARG A 9 42.44 -32.00 -13.19
CA ARG A 9 41.62 -31.08 -14.01
C ARG A 9 40.19 -30.82 -13.51
N TRP A 10 39.75 -31.45 -12.42
CA TRP A 10 38.36 -31.33 -11.93
C TRP A 10 38.18 -30.48 -10.67
N LEU A 11 39.25 -30.03 -10.02
CA LEU A 11 39.15 -29.09 -8.89
C LEU A 11 39.15 -27.62 -9.33
N ALA A 12 39.76 -27.30 -10.48
CA ALA A 12 39.84 -25.93 -10.97
C ALA A 12 38.53 -25.42 -11.62
N LEU A 13 37.64 -26.31 -12.07
CA LEU A 13 36.34 -25.90 -12.66
C LEU A 13 35.26 -25.66 -11.61
N SER A 14 35.36 -26.22 -10.40
CA SER A 14 34.33 -26.08 -9.37
C SER A 14 34.41 -24.77 -8.59
N VAL A 15 35.58 -24.11 -8.54
CA VAL A 15 35.71 -22.83 -7.81
C VAL A 15 35.26 -21.65 -8.67
N LEU A 16 35.41 -21.71 -10.00
CA LEU A 16 35.02 -20.62 -10.91
C LEU A 16 33.49 -20.43 -11.00
N SER A 17 32.70 -21.49 -10.76
CA SER A 17 31.23 -21.41 -10.75
C SER A 17 30.67 -20.69 -9.50
N VAL A 18 31.39 -20.76 -8.37
CA VAL A 18 30.93 -20.17 -7.10
C VAL A 18 31.17 -18.65 -7.06
N VAL A 19 32.23 -18.16 -7.70
CA VAL A 19 32.60 -16.72 -7.66
C VAL A 19 31.72 -15.88 -8.60
N LEU A 20 31.16 -16.47 -9.66
CA LEU A 20 30.31 -15.74 -10.63
C LEU A 20 28.88 -15.48 -10.11
N PHE A 21 28.46 -16.11 -9.01
CA PHE A 21 27.15 -15.89 -8.39
C PHE A 21 27.14 -14.81 -7.28
N LEU A 22 28.30 -14.27 -6.91
CA LEU A 22 28.45 -13.28 -5.83
C LEU A 22 28.56 -11.82 -6.32
N SER A 23 28.43 -11.57 -7.62
CA SER A 23 28.52 -10.22 -8.21
C SER A 23 27.26 -9.77 -8.94
N LEU A 24 26.08 -10.24 -8.53
CA LEU A 24 24.88 -9.45 -8.80
C LEU A 24 25.00 -8.24 -7.86
N PRO A 25 25.09 -7.00 -8.36
CA PRO A 25 24.74 -5.86 -7.53
C PRO A 25 23.28 -6.11 -7.17
N SER A 26 23.05 -6.63 -5.97
CA SER A 26 21.74 -6.50 -5.37
C SER A 26 21.49 -5.00 -5.42
N CYS A 27 20.53 -4.59 -6.24
CA CYS A 27 19.86 -3.32 -6.03
C CYS A 27 19.16 -3.47 -4.69
N VAL A 28 19.94 -3.41 -3.60
CA VAL A 28 19.45 -3.07 -2.29
C VAL A 28 19.05 -1.62 -2.46
N VAL A 29 17.83 -1.42 -2.97
CA VAL A 29 17.14 -0.17 -2.73
C VAL A 29 17.16 -0.05 -1.21
N PRO A 30 17.81 0.98 -0.64
CA PRO A 30 17.65 1.23 0.79
C PRO A 30 16.14 1.33 1.01
N PHE A 31 15.60 0.41 1.82
CA PHE A 31 14.25 0.57 2.33
C PHE A 31 14.33 1.79 3.23
N ASP A 32 14.03 2.95 2.62
CA ASP A 32 13.86 4.18 3.35
C ASP A 32 12.83 3.88 4.43
N SER A 33 13.30 3.92 5.68
CA SER A 33 12.56 3.45 6.83
C SER A 33 11.57 4.53 7.20
N GLY A 34 10.55 4.65 6.36
CA GLY A 34 9.35 5.45 6.57
C GLY A 34 9.64 6.89 6.96
N ASP A 35 9.63 7.77 5.97
CA ASP A 35 9.01 9.07 6.21
C ASP A 35 7.65 8.77 6.86
N GLN A 36 7.50 9.10 8.14
CA GLN A 36 6.27 8.89 8.90
C GLN A 36 5.22 9.79 8.28
N LEU A 37 4.60 9.30 7.22
CA LEU A 37 3.62 10.04 6.44
C LEU A 37 2.47 10.38 7.40
N SER A 38 2.18 11.67 7.57
CA SER A 38 1.09 12.06 8.46
C SER A 38 -0.22 11.48 7.92
N THR A 39 -1.21 11.26 8.80
CA THR A 39 -2.55 10.81 8.36
C THR A 39 -3.13 11.75 7.29
N ALA A 40 -2.91 13.06 7.42
CA ALA A 40 -3.36 14.04 6.45
C ALA A 40 -2.68 13.87 5.08
N ASP A 41 -1.36 13.62 5.06
CA ASP A 41 -0.63 13.36 3.81
C ASP A 41 -1.09 12.07 3.14
N LEU A 42 -1.41 11.04 3.94
CA LEU A 42 -1.93 9.77 3.45
C LEU A 42 -3.29 9.97 2.78
N GLU A 43 -4.20 10.66 3.46
CA GLU A 43 -5.54 10.95 2.96
C GLU A 43 -5.49 11.79 1.68
N ALA A 44 -4.64 12.84 1.64
CA ALA A 44 -4.43 13.66 0.45
C ALA A 44 -3.89 12.83 -0.73
N ARG A 45 -2.94 11.92 -0.46
CA ARG A 45 -2.40 11.02 -1.48
C ARG A 45 -3.45 10.04 -1.98
N ILE A 46 -4.25 9.44 -1.11
CA ILE A 46 -5.34 8.52 -1.48
C ILE A 46 -6.38 9.27 -2.32
N PHE A 47 -6.82 10.46 -1.89
CA PHE A 47 -7.77 11.28 -2.63
C PHE A 47 -7.28 11.61 -4.04
N LYS A 48 -5.99 11.96 -4.17
CA LYS A 48 -5.37 12.18 -5.47
C LYS A 48 -5.42 10.92 -6.33
N LEU A 49 -4.99 9.77 -5.80
CA LEU A 49 -4.98 8.50 -6.54
C LEU A 49 -6.37 8.07 -6.99
N VAL A 50 -7.40 8.27 -6.16
CA VAL A 50 -8.79 8.01 -6.52
C VAL A 50 -9.22 8.91 -7.68
N ASN A 51 -8.91 10.20 -7.64
CA ASN A 51 -9.26 11.12 -8.71
C ASN A 51 -8.49 10.85 -10.01
N ASP A 52 -7.20 10.51 -9.93
CA ASP A 52 -6.40 10.07 -11.08
C ASP A 52 -7.05 8.82 -11.73
N HIS A 53 -7.45 7.84 -10.92
CA HIS A 53 -8.14 6.65 -11.42
C HIS A 53 -9.49 6.99 -12.06
N ARG A 54 -10.28 7.88 -11.46
CA ARG A 54 -11.57 8.33 -12.00
C ARG A 54 -11.40 8.98 -13.37
N LEU A 55 -10.42 9.86 -13.53
CA LEU A 55 -10.09 10.46 -14.83
C LEU A 55 -9.72 9.40 -15.87
N ASN A 56 -8.90 8.41 -15.48
CA ASN A 56 -8.50 7.33 -16.37
C ASN A 56 -9.67 6.47 -16.88
N ILE A 57 -10.76 6.36 -16.11
CA ILE A 57 -11.98 5.65 -16.53
C ILE A 57 -13.11 6.58 -17.02
N GLY A 58 -12.78 7.84 -17.35
CA GLY A 58 -13.72 8.80 -17.94
C GLY A 58 -14.78 9.33 -16.97
N ARG A 59 -14.51 9.31 -15.66
CA ARG A 59 -15.42 9.86 -14.63
C ARG A 59 -14.95 11.23 -14.15
N THR A 60 -15.90 12.10 -13.84
CA THR A 60 -15.64 13.40 -13.20
C THR A 60 -14.92 13.21 -11.86
N ILE A 61 -13.95 14.07 -11.55
CA ILE A 61 -13.26 14.07 -10.26
C ILE A 61 -14.23 14.32 -9.10
N LEU A 62 -13.89 13.79 -7.93
CA LEU A 62 -14.52 14.14 -6.66
C LEU A 62 -13.92 15.43 -6.12
N VAL A 63 -14.71 16.16 -5.33
CA VAL A 63 -14.28 17.34 -4.59
C VAL A 63 -14.10 16.95 -3.12
N TRP A 64 -12.99 17.38 -2.53
CA TRP A 64 -12.70 17.13 -1.12
C TRP A 64 -13.71 17.84 -0.22
N ASN A 65 -14.07 17.21 0.90
CA ASN A 65 -14.92 17.81 1.91
C ASN A 65 -14.42 17.44 3.31
N ASP A 66 -14.08 18.44 4.10
CA ASP A 66 -13.47 18.25 5.43
C ASP A 66 -14.39 17.51 6.39
N ALA A 67 -15.70 17.78 6.37
CA ALA A 67 -16.64 17.11 7.27
C ALA A 67 -16.76 15.60 6.97
N MET A 68 -16.68 15.20 5.70
CA MET A 68 -16.62 13.77 5.34
C MET A 68 -15.28 13.16 5.74
N ALA A 69 -14.17 13.88 5.53
CA ALA A 69 -12.85 13.39 5.91
C ALA A 69 -12.70 13.19 7.43
N ASP A 70 -13.23 14.11 8.23
CA ASP A 70 -13.18 14.04 9.69
C ASP A 70 -13.99 12.85 10.24
N GLU A 71 -15.16 12.58 9.67
CA GLU A 71 -15.99 11.42 10.04
C GLU A 71 -15.29 10.10 9.70
N GLU A 72 -14.78 9.96 8.48
CA GLU A 72 -14.09 8.75 8.00
C GLU A 72 -12.77 8.51 8.74
N ARG A 73 -12.04 9.58 9.09
CA ARG A 73 -10.84 9.49 9.92
C ARG A 73 -11.17 8.98 11.31
N SER A 74 -12.25 9.46 11.91
CA SER A 74 -12.72 9.01 13.22
C SER A 74 -13.14 7.54 13.20
N HIS A 75 -13.85 7.10 12.14
CA HIS A 75 -14.20 5.69 11.94
C HIS A 75 -12.96 4.79 11.78
N SER A 76 -12.00 5.22 10.96
CA SER A 76 -10.72 4.50 10.77
C SER A 76 -9.93 4.38 12.08
N GLN A 77 -9.90 5.43 12.90
CA GLN A 77 -9.27 5.40 14.22
C GLN A 77 -10.00 4.45 15.18
N ALA A 78 -11.34 4.42 15.16
CA ALA A 78 -12.12 3.49 15.96
C ALA A 78 -11.85 2.02 15.56
N ILE A 79 -11.73 1.74 14.26
CA ILE A 79 -11.32 0.42 13.76
C ILE A 79 -9.91 0.08 14.25
N ALA A 80 -8.94 0.98 14.10
CA ALA A 80 -7.55 0.77 14.52
C ALA A 80 -7.43 0.51 16.03
N ASN A 81 -8.28 1.17 16.82
CA ASN A 81 -8.35 1.00 18.27
C ASN A 81 -9.22 -0.18 18.71
N SER A 82 -9.71 -1.02 17.78
CA SER A 82 -10.59 -2.16 18.04
C SER A 82 -11.90 -1.79 18.78
N GLN A 83 -12.34 -0.53 18.67
CA GLN A 83 -13.61 -0.06 19.25
C GLN A 83 -14.80 -0.51 18.41
N VAL A 84 -14.58 -0.69 17.11
CA VAL A 84 -15.52 -1.31 16.18
C VAL A 84 -14.77 -2.33 15.29
N PRO A 85 -15.45 -3.38 14.80
CA PRO A 85 -14.86 -4.30 13.83
C PRO A 85 -14.52 -3.59 12.51
N VAL A 86 -13.55 -4.15 11.77
CA VAL A 86 -13.29 -3.74 10.39
C VAL A 86 -14.56 -3.93 9.55
N GLY A 87 -15.05 -2.85 8.94
CA GLY A 87 -16.24 -2.86 8.11
C GLY A 87 -17.07 -1.59 8.26
N HIS A 88 -18.37 -1.71 7.99
CA HIS A 88 -19.31 -0.58 7.86
C HIS A 88 -20.18 -0.38 9.11
N GLN A 89 -19.78 -0.88 10.27
CA GLN A 89 -20.59 -0.76 11.48
C GLN A 89 -20.88 0.72 11.79
N GLY A 90 -22.16 1.07 11.93
CA GLY A 90 -22.61 2.44 12.23
C GLY A 90 -22.65 3.39 11.03
N PHE A 91 -22.45 2.90 9.81
CA PHE A 91 -22.41 3.73 8.60
C PHE A 91 -23.67 4.60 8.44
N GLU A 92 -24.86 4.04 8.60
CA GLU A 92 -26.14 4.74 8.43
C GLU A 92 -26.29 5.94 9.38
N ASP A 93 -25.87 5.78 10.63
CA ASP A 93 -25.95 6.83 11.64
C ASP A 93 -24.98 7.97 11.32
N ARG A 94 -23.73 7.65 10.93
CA ARG A 94 -22.71 8.63 10.54
C ARG A 94 -23.17 9.46 9.33
N ILE A 95 -23.63 8.80 8.25
CA ILE A 95 -24.08 9.51 7.04
C ILE A 95 -25.36 10.33 7.27
N ALA A 96 -26.21 9.93 8.22
CA ALA A 96 -27.39 10.70 8.61
C ALA A 96 -27.00 12.02 9.30
N GLN A 97 -25.92 12.05 10.09
CA GLN A 97 -25.37 13.29 10.62
C GLN A 97 -24.78 14.16 9.52
N ILE A 98 -23.99 13.58 8.62
CA ILE A 98 -23.41 14.29 7.46
C ILE A 98 -24.50 14.93 6.60
N LYS A 99 -25.63 14.23 6.38
CA LYS A 99 -26.74 14.73 5.54
C LYS A 99 -27.33 16.05 6.03
N LYS A 100 -27.19 16.37 7.32
CA LYS A 100 -27.63 17.66 7.90
C LYS A 100 -26.79 18.84 7.41
N ILE A 101 -25.57 18.56 6.92
CA ILE A 101 -24.57 19.55 6.52
C ILE A 101 -24.38 19.52 5.00
N ILE A 102 -24.35 18.32 4.41
CA ILE A 102 -24.07 18.09 2.99
C ILE A 102 -25.24 17.30 2.38
N PRO A 103 -26.07 17.94 1.54
CA PRO A 103 -27.11 17.22 0.81
C PRO A 103 -26.50 16.22 -0.16
N TRP A 104 -26.95 14.97 -0.11
CA TRP A 104 -26.55 13.91 -1.03
C TRP A 104 -27.74 13.04 -1.45
N SER A 105 -27.64 12.43 -2.63
CA SER A 105 -28.63 11.48 -3.17
C SER A 105 -28.17 10.03 -3.05
N VAL A 106 -26.87 9.78 -3.17
CA VAL A 106 -26.23 8.46 -3.04
C VAL A 106 -24.92 8.63 -2.29
N ILE A 107 -24.60 7.70 -1.39
CA ILE A 107 -23.36 7.64 -0.62
C ILE A 107 -22.91 6.18 -0.47
N ALA A 108 -21.60 5.96 -0.40
CA ALA A 108 -20.98 4.65 -0.22
C ALA A 108 -19.63 4.81 0.49
N GLU A 109 -19.20 3.77 1.20
CA GLU A 109 -17.94 3.71 1.95
C GLU A 109 -17.10 2.54 1.43
N ASN A 110 -15.80 2.75 1.25
CA ASN A 110 -14.82 1.70 1.00
C ASN A 110 -13.91 1.61 2.23
N VAL A 111 -13.75 0.42 2.82
CA VAL A 111 -12.93 0.21 4.02
C VAL A 111 -11.83 -0.81 3.73
N ALA A 112 -10.62 -0.55 4.24
CA ALA A 112 -9.49 -1.47 4.20
C ALA A 112 -8.77 -1.50 5.56
N SER A 113 -8.14 -2.62 5.89
CA SER A 113 -7.25 -2.77 7.03
C SER A 113 -5.85 -3.17 6.56
N ALA A 114 -4.83 -2.80 7.34
CA ALA A 114 -3.45 -3.22 7.11
C ALA A 114 -3.20 -4.69 7.46
#